data_AF-A0A3B8X324-F1
#
_entry.id   AF-A0A3B8X324-F1
#
_cell.length_a   1.000
_cell.length_b   1.000
_cell.length_c   1.000
_cell.angle_alpha   90.00
_cell.angle_beta   90.00
_cell.angle_gamma   90.00
#
_symmetry.space_group_name_H-M   'P 1'
#
loop_
_entity.id
_entity.type
_entity.pdbx_description
1 polymer ?
#
loop_
_entity_poly.entity_id
_entity_poly.type
_entity_poly.pdbx_seq_one_letter_code
_entity_poly.pdbx_strand_id
1 'polypeptide(L)' 'MKRVFPLLLALLTACSNPSSPEHPSTYVSTLVGTQSDYSFSTGNTYPAIALPWGMNFWTP' A
#
# COMPACT_ATOMS: atom_id res chain seq x y z
N MET A 1 -11.43 -40.82 20.19
CA MET A 1 -10.94 -40.33 18.88
C MET A 1 -11.94 -39.45 18.12
N LYS A 2 -13.26 -39.65 18.25
CA LYS A 2 -14.29 -38.91 17.48
C LYS A 2 -14.49 -37.42 17.87
N ARG A 3 -14.11 -37.01 19.08
CA ARG A 3 -14.26 -35.61 19.57
C ARG A 3 -13.07 -34.69 19.25
N VAL A 4 -11.92 -35.27 18.89
CA VAL A 4 -10.69 -34.51 18.54
C VAL A 4 -10.72 -34.09 17.06
N PHE A 5 -11.35 -34.89 16.21
CA PHE A 5 -11.50 -34.63 14.78
C PHE A 5 -12.18 -33.30 14.42
N PRO A 6 -13.33 -32.91 15.02
CA PRO A 6 -13.95 -31.60 14.71
C PRO A 6 -13.12 -30.42 15.20
N LEU A 7 -12.34 -30.60 16.28
CA LEU A 7 -11.49 -29.54 16.85
C LEU A 7 -10.25 -29.30 15.99
N LEU A 8 -9.69 -30.36 15.39
CA LEU A 8 -8.61 -30.27 14.43
C LEU A 8 -9.05 -29.60 13.11
N LEU A 9 -10.27 -29.88 12.66
CA LEU A 9 -10.85 -29.29 11.45
C LEU A 9 -11.16 -27.79 11.61
N ALA A 10 -11.63 -27.37 12.78
CA ALA A 10 -11.85 -25.96 13.10
C ALA A 10 -10.55 -25.14 13.17
N LEU A 11 -9.45 -25.76 13.59
CA LEU A 11 -8.13 -25.12 13.64
C LEU A 11 -7.54 -24.87 12.24
N LEU A 12 -7.83 -25.76 11.28
CA LEU A 12 -7.40 -25.63 9.88
C LEU A 12 -8.11 -24.49 9.14
N THR A 13 -9.35 -24.17 9.51
CA THR A 13 -10.13 -23.10 8.87
C THR A 13 -9.86 -21.69 9.39
N ALA A 14 -9.12 -21.53 10.50
CA ALA A 14 -8.88 -20.22 11.10
C ALA A 14 -7.79 -19.37 10.41
N CYS A 15 -7.05 -19.93 9.43
CA CYS A 15 -5.93 -19.24 8.78
C CYS A 15 -6.26 -18.54 7.46
N SER A 16 -7.51 -18.54 6.99
CA SER A 16 -7.86 -17.84 5.75
C SER A 16 -8.15 -16.37 6.03
N ASN A 17 -7.11 -15.52 5.97
CA ASN A 17 -7.28 -14.08 5.78
C ASN A 17 -7.51 -13.83 4.28
N PRO A 18 -8.71 -13.39 3.84
CA PRO A 18 -8.89 -12.98 2.46
C PRO A 18 -8.06 -11.72 2.22
N SER A 19 -6.91 -11.84 1.56
CA SER A 19 -6.16 -10.71 1.05
C SER A 19 -6.95 -10.11 -0.11
N SER A 20 -7.59 -8.97 0.12
CA SER A 20 -8.16 -8.16 -0.95
C SER A 20 -7.07 -7.88 -1.99
N PRO A 21 -7.36 -7.90 -3.30
CA PRO A 21 -6.40 -7.46 -4.29
C PRO A 21 -6.05 -5.98 -4.01
N GLU A 22 -4.82 -5.73 -3.58
CA GLU A 22 -4.31 -4.38 -3.36
C GLU A 22 -4.42 -3.58 -4.66
N HIS A 23 -5.01 -2.39 -4.57
CA HIS A 23 -5.07 -1.50 -5.72
C HIS A 23 -3.64 -1.13 -6.13
N PRO A 24 -3.33 -1.03 -7.44
CA PRO A 24 -1.98 -0.64 -7.88
C PRO A 24 -1.49 0.68 -7.29
N SER A 25 -2.42 1.58 -6.93
CA SER A 25 -2.12 2.84 -6.24
C SER A 25 -1.46 2.66 -4.89
N THR A 26 -1.70 1.55 -4.18
CA THR A 26 -1.09 1.28 -2.86
C THR A 26 0.44 1.11 -2.96
N TYR A 27 0.97 0.74 -4.14
CA TYR A 27 2.40 0.60 -4.36
C TYR A 27 3.11 1.94 -4.66
N VAL A 28 2.36 3.01 -4.93
CA VAL A 28 2.95 4.29 -5.35
C VAL A 28 3.31 5.12 -4.12
N SER A 29 4.58 5.51 -4.01
CA SER A 29 5.05 6.49 -3.04
C SER A 29 5.31 7.83 -3.72
N THR A 30 4.62 8.88 -3.27
CA THR A 30 4.81 10.26 -3.77
C THR A 30 6.07 10.94 -3.21
N LEU A 31 6.77 10.30 -2.26
CA LEU A 31 8.02 10.80 -1.66
C LEU A 31 9.27 10.45 -2.48
N VAL A 32 9.14 9.59 -3.50
CA VAL A 32 10.28 9.23 -4.35
C VAL A 32 10.73 10.48 -5.13
N GLY A 33 12.00 10.85 -4.95
CA GLY A 33 12.62 12.02 -5.58
C GLY A 33 12.44 13.36 -4.84
N THR A 34 11.70 13.38 -3.72
CA THR A 34 11.44 14.63 -2.96
C THR A 34 12.62 15.05 -2.09
N GLN A 35 13.53 14.13 -1.76
CA GLN A 35 14.78 14.45 -1.06
C GLN A 35 15.81 15.01 -2.04
N SER A 36 15.52 16.20 -2.56
CA SER A 36 16.36 16.92 -3.50
C SER A 36 16.70 18.30 -2.93
N ASP A 37 17.96 18.70 -3.07
CA ASP A 37 18.44 20.03 -2.72
C ASP A 37 18.77 20.83 -3.99
N TYR A 38 18.91 22.15 -3.87
CA TYR A 38 19.30 23.01 -4.98
C TYR A 38 20.63 22.58 -5.64
N SER A 39 21.58 22.11 -4.83
CA SER A 39 22.91 21.68 -5.29
C SER A 39 22.94 20.25 -5.83
N PHE A 40 22.01 19.38 -5.43
CA PHE A 40 22.00 17.97 -5.82
C PHE A 40 20.58 17.41 -5.86
N SER A 41 20.17 16.95 -7.04
CA SER A 41 18.83 16.42 -7.28
C SER A 41 18.78 14.90 -7.25
N THR A 42 17.73 14.36 -6.63
CA THR A 42 17.31 12.96 -6.72
C THR A 42 16.01 12.78 -7.49
N GLY A 43 15.49 13.85 -8.09
CA GLY A 43 14.26 13.86 -8.90
C GLY A 43 13.60 15.23 -9.03
N ASN A 44 13.80 16.13 -8.06
CA ASN A 44 13.14 17.45 -7.98
C ASN A 44 11.60 17.34 -8.06
N THR A 45 11.01 16.41 -7.31
CA THR A 45 9.56 16.21 -7.21
C THR A 45 9.03 16.76 -5.88
N TYR A 46 7.72 16.97 -5.79
CA TYR A 46 7.00 17.28 -4.55
C TYR A 46 5.88 16.25 -4.33
N PRO A 47 5.51 15.94 -3.07
CA PRO A 47 4.55 14.89 -2.77
C PRO A 47 3.11 15.33 -3.11
N ALA A 48 2.75 15.23 -4.38
CA ALA A 48 1.47 15.70 -4.91
C ALA A 48 0.30 14.79 -4.54
N ILE A 49 -0.75 15.38 -3.98
CA ILE A 49 -2.08 14.76 -3.83
C ILE A 49 -2.96 15.30 -4.96
N ALA A 50 -3.35 14.42 -5.89
CA ALA A 50 -4.09 14.81 -7.08
C ALA A 50 -4.83 13.64 -7.75
N LEU A 51 -5.78 14.00 -8.62
CA LEU A 51 -6.26 13.11 -9.68
C LEU A 51 -5.33 13.20 -10.90
N PRO A 52 -5.31 12.18 -11.78
CA PRO A 52 -4.61 12.26 -13.06
C PRO A 52 -5.03 13.51 -13.85
N TRP A 53 -4.04 14.35 -14.21
CA TRP A 53 -4.23 15.62 -14.93
C TRP A 53 -5.15 16.63 -14.23
N GLY A 54 -5.26 16.57 -12.91
CA GLY A 54 -5.98 17.57 -12.13
C GLY A 54 -5.46 18.97 -12.40
N MET A 55 -6.37 19.94 -12.54
CA MET A 55 -6.00 21.35 -12.69
C MET A 55 -5.27 21.90 -11.46
N ASN A 56 -5.51 21.33 -10.27
CA ASN A 56 -4.91 21.72 -9.01
C ASN A 56 -4.36 20.52 -8.27
N PHE A 57 -3.13 20.63 -7.77
CA PHE A 57 -2.47 19.63 -6.93
C PHE A 57 -2.23 20.22 -5.54
N TRP A 58 -2.24 19.38 -4.51
CA TRP A 58 -1.98 19.78 -3.13
C TRP A 58 -0.67 19.17 -2.61
N THR A 59 0.09 19.95 -1.86
CA THR A 59 1.33 19.57 -1.16
C THR A 59 1.30 20.21 0.22
N PRO A 60 1.87 19.58 1.27
CA PRO A 60 2.07 20.23 2.58
C PRO A 60 2.97 21.47 2.47
#